data_AF-A0AAN5BRS6-F1
#
_entry.id   AF-A0AAN5BRS6-F1
#
_cell.length_a   1.000
_cell.length_b   1.000
_cell.length_c   1.000
_cell.angle_alpha   90.00
_cell.angle_beta   90.00
_cell.angle_gamma   90.00
#
_symmetry.space_group_name_H-M   'P 1'
#
loop_
_entity.id
_entity.type
_entity.pdbx_description
1 polymer ?
#
loop_
_entity_poly.entity_id
_entity_poly.type
_entity_poly.pdbx_seq_one_letter_code
_entity_poly.pdbx_strand_id
1 'polypeptide(L)'
;MFKATASSFYGLKLNSGQMYLYNDSLYLADKVRNLAEEHQLSRLHADIDALEKCGKFAYSKEMQTQRTIVTDLLDGAQGFSQCSEQPFLGECENAVSATVDRIHDVYKEWQPILSHSALLQSVGSLVSTVINKIIIEIEELGDISEAQSQQLVLFCNQVSKLEELFMPETADDIARVPMTAVYVRNWLKFQYLINILESSLADIKFLWLEGELRLEFSADEVVDLIEALFAESDYRRKAIAEIRRVSR
;
A
#
# COMPACT_ATOMS: atom_id res chain seq x y z
N MET A 1 1.70 13.96 -34.00
CA MET A 1 3.02 13.31 -34.13
C MET A 1 3.51 12.77 -32.78
N PHE A 2 3.62 13.60 -31.74
CA PHE A 2 4.06 13.19 -30.38
C PHE A 2 3.40 11.90 -29.87
N LYS A 3 2.06 11.84 -29.81
CA LYS A 3 1.32 10.65 -29.36
C LYS A 3 1.64 9.37 -30.16
N ALA A 4 1.99 9.49 -31.44
CA ALA A 4 2.26 8.35 -32.31
C ALA A 4 3.68 7.77 -32.12
N THR A 5 4.63 8.57 -31.66
CA THR A 5 6.05 8.15 -31.48
C THR A 5 6.45 7.99 -30.02
N ALA A 6 5.75 8.66 -29.11
CA ALA A 6 6.09 8.70 -27.69
C ALA A 6 6.10 7.31 -27.07
N SER A 7 5.07 6.48 -27.28
CA SER A 7 5.00 5.15 -26.66
C SER A 7 6.19 4.26 -27.03
N SER A 8 6.67 4.32 -28.27
CA SER A 8 7.85 3.56 -28.72
C SER A 8 9.14 4.11 -28.13
N PHE A 9 9.28 5.43 -28.03
CA PHE A 9 10.49 6.05 -27.48
C PHE A 9 10.62 5.80 -25.97
N TYR A 10 9.58 6.15 -25.20
CA TYR A 10 9.59 6.01 -23.75
C TYR A 10 9.62 4.53 -23.32
N GLY A 11 8.90 3.64 -24.03
CA GLY A 11 8.85 2.23 -23.67
C GLY A 11 10.12 1.43 -23.96
N LEU A 12 10.99 1.88 -24.86
CA LEU A 12 12.18 1.12 -25.29
C LEU A 12 13.51 1.68 -24.74
N LYS A 13 13.54 2.96 -24.34
CA LYS A 13 14.81 3.65 -24.04
C LYS A 13 14.98 4.10 -22.60
N LEU A 14 13.90 4.13 -21.82
CA LEU A 14 13.91 4.67 -20.47
C LEU A 14 13.33 3.66 -19.47
N ASN A 15 14.04 3.47 -18.36
CA ASN A 15 13.44 2.86 -17.17
C ASN A 15 12.33 3.80 -16.67
N SER A 16 11.22 3.24 -16.18
CA SER A 16 10.04 4.03 -15.81
C SER A 16 9.50 4.94 -16.93
N GLY A 17 9.64 4.51 -18.20
CA GLY A 17 9.28 5.32 -19.37
C GLY A 17 7.84 5.85 -19.38
N GLN A 18 6.88 5.11 -18.81
CA GLN A 18 5.50 5.60 -18.70
C GLN A 18 5.36 6.79 -17.74
N MET A 19 6.17 6.87 -16.67
CA MET A 19 6.17 8.04 -15.78
C MET A 19 6.78 9.26 -16.44
N TYR A 20 7.85 9.09 -17.23
CA TYR A 20 8.37 10.18 -18.05
C TYR A 20 7.34 10.66 -19.08
N LEU A 21 6.65 9.73 -19.77
CA LEU A 21 5.58 10.08 -20.70
C LEU A 21 4.44 10.83 -20.00
N TYR A 22 4.06 10.41 -18.79
CA TYR A 22 3.09 11.13 -17.97
C TYR A 22 3.55 12.56 -17.68
N ASN A 23 4.75 12.71 -17.10
CA ASN A 23 5.29 14.01 -16.71
C ASN A 23 5.43 14.97 -17.90
N ASP A 24 6.04 14.49 -18.99
CA ASP A 24 6.30 15.29 -20.18
C ASP A 24 5.01 15.67 -20.91
N SER A 25 4.01 14.77 -20.93
CA SER A 25 2.71 15.08 -21.52
C SER A 25 1.99 16.20 -20.76
N LEU A 26 2.05 16.19 -19.42
CA LEU A 26 1.46 17.24 -18.59
C LEU A 26 2.22 18.56 -18.74
N TYR A 27 3.55 18.52 -18.76
CA TYR A 27 4.38 19.70 -18.99
C TYR A 27 4.09 20.33 -20.35
N LEU A 28 4.01 19.53 -21.41
CA LEU A 28 3.66 20.02 -22.75
C LEU A 28 2.24 20.57 -22.81
N ALA A 29 1.27 19.91 -22.17
CA ALA A 29 -0.09 20.42 -22.09
C ALA A 29 -0.15 21.81 -21.44
N ASP A 30 0.60 22.01 -20.35
CA ASP A 30 0.71 23.31 -19.68
C ASP A 30 1.36 24.39 -20.57
N LYS A 31 2.47 24.07 -21.25
CA LYS A 31 3.10 25.02 -22.17
C LYS A 31 2.19 25.40 -23.35
N VAL A 32 1.47 24.43 -23.92
CA VAL A 32 0.53 24.69 -25.01
C VAL A 32 -0.67 25.51 -24.51
N ARG A 33 -1.15 25.27 -23.29
CA ARG A 33 -2.21 26.08 -22.65
C ARG A 33 -1.82 27.53 -22.52
N ASN A 34 -0.65 27.81 -21.93
CA ASN A 34 -0.16 29.16 -21.76
C ASN A 34 -0.06 29.91 -23.11
N LEU A 35 0.46 29.25 -24.15
CA LEU A 35 0.53 29.82 -25.51
C LEU A 35 -0.86 30.03 -26.13
N ALA A 36 -1.79 29.12 -25.89
CA ALA A 36 -3.15 29.21 -26.41
C ALA A 36 -3.92 30.38 -25.80
N GLU A 37 -3.71 30.64 -24.50
CA GLU A 37 -4.31 31.77 -23.79
C GLU A 37 -3.67 33.10 -24.22
N GLU A 38 -2.34 33.18 -24.27
CA GLU A 38 -1.59 34.38 -24.66
C GLU A 38 -1.97 34.86 -26.07
N HIS A 39 -2.11 33.94 -27.01
CA HIS A 39 -2.39 34.24 -28.42
C HIS A 39 -3.84 33.96 -28.84
N GLN A 40 -4.74 33.68 -27.89
CA GLN A 40 -6.17 33.39 -28.14
C GLN A 40 -6.41 32.28 -29.18
N LEU A 41 -5.57 31.23 -29.15
CA LEU A 41 -5.60 30.11 -30.10
C LEU A 41 -6.58 29.02 -29.66
N SER A 42 -7.88 29.32 -29.71
CA SER A 42 -8.95 28.42 -29.24
C SER A 42 -8.94 27.02 -29.88
N ARG A 43 -8.38 26.87 -31.08
CA ARG A 43 -8.23 25.58 -31.76
C ARG A 43 -7.32 24.57 -31.03
N LEU A 44 -6.43 25.04 -30.14
CA LEU A 44 -5.45 24.17 -29.45
C LEU A 44 -6.02 23.47 -28.21
N HIS A 45 -7.23 23.83 -27.74
CA HIS A 45 -7.84 23.20 -26.56
C HIS A 45 -8.00 21.68 -26.73
N ALA A 46 -8.39 21.22 -27.92
CA ALA A 46 -8.52 19.80 -28.20
C ALA A 46 -7.17 19.05 -28.11
N ASP A 47 -6.07 19.69 -28.50
CA ASP A 47 -4.72 19.11 -28.41
C ASP A 47 -4.22 19.08 -26.96
N ILE A 48 -4.52 20.12 -26.17
CA ILE A 48 -4.21 20.18 -24.72
C ILE A 48 -4.92 19.01 -24.01
N ASP A 49 -6.23 18.85 -24.23
CA ASP A 49 -7.00 17.74 -23.67
C ASP A 49 -6.45 16.37 -24.10
N ALA A 50 -6.03 16.25 -25.36
CA ALA A 50 -5.45 15.02 -25.88
C ALA A 50 -4.10 14.69 -25.24
N LEU A 51 -3.25 15.69 -24.95
CA LEU A 51 -1.98 15.53 -24.23
C LEU A 51 -2.21 15.10 -22.79
N GLU A 52 -3.12 15.75 -22.07
CA GLU A 52 -3.43 15.36 -20.69
C GLU A 52 -3.99 13.95 -20.59
N LYS A 53 -4.91 13.57 -21.50
CA LYS A 53 -5.44 12.21 -21.56
C LYS A 53 -4.35 11.20 -21.88
N CYS A 54 -3.40 11.54 -22.74
CA CYS A 54 -2.25 10.70 -23.06
C CYS A 54 -1.38 10.47 -21.82
N GLY A 55 -1.05 11.53 -21.08
CA GLY A 55 -0.29 11.43 -19.84
C GLY A 55 -1.00 10.59 -18.78
N LYS A 56 -2.28 10.89 -18.49
CA LYS A 56 -3.09 10.15 -17.51
C LYS A 56 -3.21 8.66 -17.86
N PHE A 57 -3.29 8.34 -19.15
CA PHE A 57 -3.29 6.94 -19.62
C PHE A 57 -1.95 6.25 -19.36
N ALA A 58 -0.83 6.92 -19.64
CA ALA A 58 0.51 6.39 -19.35
C ALA A 58 0.70 6.12 -17.85
N TYR A 59 0.32 7.07 -17.00
CA TYR A 59 0.31 6.92 -15.54
C TYR A 59 -0.52 5.72 -15.09
N SER A 60 -1.77 5.63 -15.57
CA SER A 60 -2.68 4.54 -15.20
C SER A 60 -2.13 3.17 -15.60
N LYS A 61 -1.49 3.09 -16.77
CA LYS A 61 -0.83 1.88 -17.25
C LYS A 61 0.35 1.50 -16.37
N GLU A 62 1.20 2.46 -16.00
CA GLU A 62 2.34 2.20 -15.12
C GLU A 62 1.88 1.71 -13.74
N MET A 63 0.91 2.40 -13.15
CA MET A 63 0.34 2.02 -11.87
C MET A 63 -0.28 0.63 -11.89
N GLN A 64 -0.93 0.24 -13.01
CA GLN A 64 -1.45 -1.11 -13.16
C GLN A 64 -0.33 -2.16 -13.24
N THR A 65 0.72 -1.88 -14.02
CA THR A 65 1.89 -2.76 -14.11
C THR A 65 2.54 -2.96 -12.75
N GLN A 66 2.82 -1.88 -12.01
CA GLN A 66 3.46 -1.99 -10.70
C GLN A 66 2.56 -2.69 -9.68
N ARG A 67 1.24 -2.47 -9.69
CA ARG A 67 0.31 -3.24 -8.85
C ARG A 67 0.38 -4.74 -9.15
N THR A 68 0.39 -5.12 -10.42
CA THR A 68 0.55 -6.55 -10.80
C THR A 68 1.88 -7.08 -10.28
N ILE A 69 3.00 -6.37 -10.49
CA ILE A 69 4.31 -6.83 -10.03
C ILE A 69 4.35 -7.04 -8.51
N VAL A 70 3.91 -6.06 -7.70
CA VAL A 70 3.98 -6.20 -6.24
C VAL A 70 3.02 -7.26 -5.71
N THR A 71 1.88 -7.46 -6.37
CA THR A 71 0.96 -8.56 -6.06
C THR A 71 1.60 -9.92 -6.39
N ASP A 72 2.16 -10.08 -7.59
CA ASP A 72 2.79 -11.33 -8.04
C ASP A 72 4.02 -11.70 -7.18
N LEU A 73 4.78 -10.70 -6.72
CA LEU A 73 5.88 -10.90 -5.78
C LEU A 73 5.36 -11.42 -4.44
N LEU A 74 4.29 -10.83 -3.92
CA LEU A 74 3.69 -11.23 -2.66
C LEU A 74 2.96 -12.59 -2.75
N ASP A 75 2.41 -12.95 -3.91
CA ASP A 75 1.84 -14.28 -4.17
C ASP A 75 2.86 -15.42 -3.93
N GLY A 76 4.16 -15.12 -3.99
CA GLY A 76 5.22 -16.04 -3.59
C GLY A 76 5.15 -16.50 -2.13
N ALA A 77 4.46 -15.76 -1.25
CA ALA A 77 4.24 -16.14 0.14
C ALA A 77 3.10 -17.17 0.32
N GLN A 78 2.35 -17.48 -0.76
CA GLN A 78 1.26 -18.47 -0.78
C GLN A 78 0.24 -18.28 0.37
N GLY A 79 -0.14 -17.02 0.61
CA GLY A 79 -1.09 -16.63 1.65
C GLY A 79 -0.60 -16.87 3.08
N PHE A 80 0.71 -16.99 3.30
CA PHE A 80 1.34 -17.19 4.62
C PHE A 80 0.95 -18.45 5.39
N SER A 81 0.20 -19.36 4.77
CA SER A 81 -0.34 -20.58 5.40
C SER A 81 0.71 -21.45 6.10
N GLN A 82 1.95 -21.51 5.60
CA GLN A 82 3.05 -22.29 6.16
C GLN A 82 4.26 -21.44 6.56
N CYS A 83 4.03 -20.17 6.91
CA CYS A 83 5.11 -19.19 7.15
C CYS A 83 6.06 -19.50 8.32
N SER A 84 5.80 -20.52 9.14
CA SER A 84 6.67 -20.90 10.27
C SER A 84 7.59 -22.09 9.99
N GLU A 85 7.48 -22.74 8.83
CA GLU A 85 8.20 -23.99 8.53
C GLU A 85 9.07 -23.85 7.28
N GLN A 86 10.29 -24.39 7.31
CA GLN A 86 11.14 -24.45 6.11
C GLN A 86 10.64 -25.54 5.13
N PRO A 87 10.68 -25.30 3.80
CA PRO A 87 11.26 -24.15 3.11
C PRO A 87 10.32 -22.94 2.96
N PHE A 88 9.03 -23.08 3.31
CA PHE A 88 7.98 -22.07 3.08
C PHE A 88 8.21 -20.75 3.81
N LEU A 89 8.81 -20.78 5.01
CA LEU A 89 9.28 -19.59 5.71
C LEU A 89 10.23 -18.78 4.83
N GLY A 90 11.21 -19.43 4.20
CA GLY A 90 12.14 -18.76 3.29
C GLY A 90 11.45 -18.21 2.03
N GLU A 91 10.41 -18.88 1.52
CA GLU A 91 9.59 -18.36 0.42
C GLU A 91 8.83 -17.09 0.84
N CYS A 92 8.24 -17.08 2.04
CA CYS A 92 7.57 -15.90 2.60
C CYS A 92 8.55 -14.74 2.83
N GLU A 93 9.71 -15.00 3.44
CA GLU A 93 10.76 -13.99 3.66
C GLU A 93 11.20 -13.35 2.33
N ASN A 94 11.43 -14.17 1.30
CA ASN A 94 11.83 -13.69 -0.02
C ASN A 94 10.72 -12.89 -0.71
N ALA A 95 9.47 -13.36 -0.64
CA ALA A 95 8.32 -12.69 -1.24
C ALA A 95 8.09 -11.29 -0.61
N VAL A 96 8.12 -11.21 0.72
CA VAL A 96 7.96 -9.95 1.46
C VAL A 96 9.14 -9.01 1.18
N SER A 97 10.37 -9.52 1.24
CA SER A 97 11.57 -8.70 0.95
C SER A 97 11.56 -8.16 -0.47
N ALA A 98 11.31 -9.01 -1.47
CA ALA A 98 11.26 -8.58 -2.87
C ALA A 98 10.16 -7.54 -3.11
N THR A 99 9.02 -7.67 -2.42
CA THR A 99 7.92 -6.70 -2.49
C THR A 99 8.36 -5.34 -1.92
N VAL A 100 8.99 -5.32 -0.74
CA VAL A 100 9.50 -4.10 -0.10
C VAL A 100 10.59 -3.45 -0.96
N ASP A 101 11.54 -4.24 -1.46
CA ASP A 101 12.60 -3.77 -2.35
C ASP A 101 12.03 -3.14 -3.61
N ARG A 102 10.99 -3.75 -4.21
CA ARG A 102 10.34 -3.19 -5.39
C ARG A 102 9.70 -1.84 -5.12
N ILE A 103 9.06 -1.64 -3.96
CA ILE A 103 8.49 -0.34 -3.59
C ILE A 103 9.60 0.72 -3.45
N HIS A 104 10.72 0.38 -2.82
CA HIS A 104 11.86 1.29 -2.70
C HIS A 104 12.47 1.66 -4.06
N ASP A 105 12.61 0.68 -4.96
CA ASP A 105 13.14 0.91 -6.30
C ASP A 105 12.22 1.84 -7.10
N VAL A 106 10.92 1.57 -7.09
CA VAL A 106 9.91 2.41 -7.73
C VAL A 106 9.95 3.85 -7.18
N TYR A 107 10.04 4.00 -5.86
CA TYR A 107 10.18 5.32 -5.24
C TYR A 107 11.41 6.07 -5.78
N LYS A 108 12.58 5.43 -5.79
CA LYS A 108 13.85 6.02 -6.26
C LYS A 108 13.80 6.36 -7.75
N GLU A 109 13.20 5.49 -8.56
CA GLU A 109 13.04 5.70 -10.01
C GLU A 109 12.11 6.89 -10.31
N TRP A 110 11.04 7.06 -9.53
CA TRP A 110 10.03 8.09 -9.77
C TRP A 110 10.34 9.44 -9.13
N GLN A 111 11.14 9.46 -8.05
CA GLN A 111 11.50 10.68 -7.34
C GLN A 111 12.06 11.80 -8.22
N PRO A 112 12.98 11.56 -9.18
CA PRO A 112 13.47 12.64 -10.05
C PRO A 112 12.48 13.04 -11.17
N ILE A 113 11.37 12.33 -11.33
CA ILE A 113 10.42 12.50 -12.43
C ILE A 113 9.15 13.23 -11.96
N LEU A 114 8.62 12.84 -10.80
CA LEU A 114 7.33 13.29 -10.31
C LEU A 114 7.47 14.45 -9.31
N SER A 115 6.47 15.33 -9.26
CA SER A 115 6.31 16.24 -8.12
C SER A 115 6.18 15.45 -6.81
N HIS A 116 6.62 16.02 -5.68
CA HIS A 116 6.58 15.37 -4.37
C HIS A 116 5.19 14.79 -4.03
N SER A 117 4.12 15.58 -4.22
CA SER A 117 2.75 15.11 -3.97
C SER A 117 2.35 13.93 -4.88
N ALA A 118 2.68 14.00 -6.18
CA ALA A 118 2.38 12.90 -7.10
C ALA A 118 3.19 11.64 -6.78
N LEU A 119 4.44 11.78 -6.34
CA LEU A 119 5.28 10.66 -5.90
C LEU A 119 4.65 9.95 -4.70
N LEU A 120 4.35 10.68 -3.62
CA LEU A 120 3.79 10.08 -2.40
C LEU A 120 2.41 9.47 -2.65
N GLN A 121 1.55 10.09 -3.47
CA GLN A 121 0.25 9.52 -3.85
C GLN A 121 0.41 8.21 -4.64
N SER A 122 1.38 8.16 -5.56
CA SER A 122 1.59 6.98 -6.41
C SER A 122 2.19 5.82 -5.60
N VAL A 123 3.23 6.08 -4.82
CA VAL A 123 3.87 5.07 -3.96
C VAL A 123 2.91 4.63 -2.85
N GLY A 124 2.17 5.56 -2.24
CA GLY A 124 1.14 5.26 -1.25
C GLY A 124 0.05 4.34 -1.79
N SER A 125 -0.36 4.49 -3.05
CA SER A 125 -1.28 3.56 -3.71
C SER A 125 -0.71 2.15 -3.90
N LEU A 126 0.60 2.00 -4.13
CA LEU A 126 1.24 0.69 -4.23
C LEU A 126 1.35 0.02 -2.86
N VAL A 127 1.81 0.75 -1.85
CA VAL A 127 1.85 0.26 -0.46
C VAL A 127 0.45 -0.14 0.00
N SER A 128 -0.58 0.65 -0.31
CA SER A 128 -1.99 0.30 -0.03
C SER A 128 -2.38 -1.04 -0.66
N THR A 129 -1.89 -1.33 -1.87
CA THR A 129 -2.18 -2.60 -2.57
C THR A 129 -1.55 -3.76 -1.81
N VAL A 130 -0.29 -3.62 -1.40
CA VAL A 130 0.46 -4.64 -0.64
C VAL A 130 -0.21 -4.90 0.71
N ILE A 131 -0.44 -3.87 1.53
CA ILE A 131 -0.99 -4.07 2.87
C ILE A 131 -2.41 -4.63 2.84
N ASN A 132 -3.24 -4.23 1.86
CA ASN A 132 -4.59 -4.78 1.73
C ASN A 132 -4.54 -6.27 1.42
N LYS A 133 -3.61 -6.71 0.57
CA LYS A 133 -3.42 -8.13 0.28
C LYS A 133 -2.95 -8.88 1.53
N ILE A 134 -1.98 -8.34 2.27
CA ILE A 134 -1.52 -8.95 3.54
C ILE A 134 -2.66 -9.07 4.56
N ILE A 135 -3.46 -8.00 4.74
CA ILE A 135 -4.61 -8.03 5.66
C ILE A 135 -5.56 -9.16 5.27
N ILE A 136 -5.97 -9.22 4.00
CA ILE A 136 -6.91 -10.24 3.50
C ILE A 136 -6.33 -11.64 3.70
N GLU A 137 -5.07 -11.87 3.31
CA GLU A 137 -4.45 -13.19 3.43
C GLU A 137 -4.34 -13.65 4.89
N ILE A 138 -4.04 -12.75 5.82
CA ILE A 138 -3.99 -13.06 7.25
C ILE A 138 -5.40 -13.31 7.82
N GLU A 139 -6.39 -12.50 7.45
CA GLU A 139 -7.79 -12.67 7.86
C GLU A 139 -8.39 -13.98 7.31
N GLU A 140 -7.91 -14.47 6.17
CA GLU A 140 -8.34 -15.75 5.57
C GLU A 140 -7.62 -16.98 6.14
N LEU A 141 -6.62 -16.80 7.01
CA LEU A 141 -5.99 -17.93 7.71
C LEU A 141 -6.99 -18.56 8.68
N GLY A 142 -7.02 -19.90 8.69
CA GLY A 142 -7.85 -20.67 9.63
C GLY A 142 -7.32 -20.61 11.05
N ASP A 143 -6.51 -21.60 11.45
CA ASP A 143 -5.82 -21.59 12.74
C ASP A 143 -4.42 -20.98 12.57
N ILE A 144 -4.07 -20.00 13.39
CA ILE A 144 -2.75 -19.36 13.43
C ILE A 144 -2.04 -19.80 14.71
N SER A 145 -1.00 -20.61 14.55
CA SER A 145 -0.13 -20.99 15.67
C SER A 145 0.69 -19.80 16.18
N GLU A 146 1.19 -19.89 17.41
CA GLU A 146 2.05 -18.87 18.01
C GLU A 146 3.30 -18.59 17.14
N ALA A 147 3.91 -19.65 16.58
CA ALA A 147 5.06 -19.52 15.69
C ALA A 147 4.69 -18.79 14.38
N GLN A 148 3.54 -19.08 13.79
CA GLN A 148 3.05 -18.34 12.61
C GLN A 148 2.77 -16.88 12.95
N SER A 149 2.10 -16.59 14.08
CA SER A 149 1.83 -15.22 14.50
C SER A 149 3.12 -14.40 14.63
N GLN A 150 4.16 -14.97 15.25
CA GLN A 150 5.47 -14.33 15.36
C GLN A 150 6.11 -14.04 14.00
N GLN A 151 5.99 -14.94 13.01
CA GLN A 151 6.51 -14.69 11.66
C GLN A 151 5.69 -13.64 10.91
N LEU A 152 4.37 -13.68 10.98
CA LEU A 152 3.48 -12.68 10.38
C LEU A 152 3.79 -11.28 10.88
N VAL A 153 4.04 -11.14 12.18
CA VAL A 153 4.47 -9.89 12.80
C VAL A 153 5.79 -9.39 12.22
N LEU A 154 6.78 -10.25 12.04
CA LEU A 154 8.07 -9.87 11.45
C LEU A 154 7.90 -9.35 10.01
N PHE A 155 7.10 -10.04 9.20
CA PHE A 155 6.78 -9.61 7.83
C PHE A 155 6.01 -8.29 7.80
N CYS A 156 4.99 -8.14 8.64
CA CYS A 156 4.20 -6.92 8.69
C CYS A 156 5.03 -5.73 9.18
N ASN A 157 5.93 -5.94 10.13
CA ASN A 157 6.88 -4.93 10.58
C ASN A 157 7.90 -4.56 9.49
N GLN A 158 8.33 -5.52 8.66
CA GLN A 158 9.18 -5.23 7.50
C GLN A 158 8.46 -4.32 6.50
N VAL A 159 7.19 -4.60 6.18
CA VAL A 159 6.37 -3.75 5.31
C VAL A 159 6.07 -2.40 5.96
N SER A 160 5.87 -2.37 7.29
CA SER A 160 5.59 -1.13 8.03
C SER A 160 6.73 -0.12 7.97
N LYS A 161 7.98 -0.57 7.81
CA LYS A 161 9.14 0.33 7.65
C LYS A 161 9.06 1.20 6.39
N LEU A 162 8.23 0.86 5.41
CA LEU A 162 7.96 1.71 4.24
C LEU A 162 7.39 3.09 4.62
N GLU A 163 6.94 3.29 5.87
CA GLU A 163 6.57 4.61 6.38
C GLU A 163 7.68 5.66 6.25
N GLU A 164 8.94 5.24 6.23
CA GLU A 164 10.10 6.14 6.06
C GLU A 164 10.06 6.91 4.73
N LEU A 165 9.38 6.37 3.72
CA LEU A 165 9.20 7.01 2.42
C LEU A 165 8.24 8.21 2.46
N PHE A 166 7.48 8.37 3.55
CA PHE A 166 6.44 9.39 3.71
C PHE A 166 6.81 10.43 4.77
N MET A 167 8.12 10.58 5.03
CA MET A 167 8.63 11.61 5.94
C MET A 167 8.48 13.01 5.35
N PRO A 168 8.07 14.02 6.14
CA PRO A 168 7.96 15.40 5.66
C PRO A 168 9.33 16.00 5.34
N GLU A 169 9.41 16.76 4.23
CA GLU A 169 10.66 17.39 3.76
C GLU A 169 11.19 18.49 4.69
N THR A 170 10.28 19.22 5.35
CA THR A 170 10.60 20.35 6.24
C THR A 170 9.84 20.20 7.54
N ALA A 171 10.49 19.62 8.54
CA ALA A 171 10.02 19.70 9.91
C ALA A 171 11.18 20.25 10.75
N ASP A 172 11.06 21.51 11.16
CA ASP A 172 11.75 22.01 12.35
C ASP A 172 11.43 21.06 13.50
N ASP A 173 12.47 20.69 14.25
CA ASP A 173 12.49 19.70 15.31
C ASP A 173 11.24 19.68 16.20
N ILE A 174 10.66 18.47 16.39
CA ILE A 174 10.33 17.84 17.69
C ILE A 174 9.52 16.54 17.50
N ALA A 175 8.86 16.32 16.35
CA ALA A 175 8.31 15.00 16.00
C ALA A 175 8.16 14.84 14.48
N ARG A 176 9.13 14.18 13.83
CA ARG A 176 8.97 13.68 12.46
C ARG A 176 7.97 12.52 12.47
N VAL A 177 6.69 12.84 12.47
CA VAL A 177 5.63 11.83 12.33
C VAL A 177 5.46 11.54 10.84
N PRO A 178 5.59 10.27 10.39
CA PRO A 178 5.35 9.90 9.01
C PRO A 178 3.93 10.29 8.57
N MET A 179 3.80 10.80 7.36
CA MET A 179 2.48 11.11 6.76
C MET A 179 1.82 9.89 6.12
N THR A 180 2.30 8.68 6.42
CA THR A 180 1.91 7.43 5.78
C THR A 180 0.39 7.21 5.77
N ALA A 181 -0.28 7.46 6.90
CA ALA A 181 -1.74 7.32 7.02
C ALA A 181 -2.54 8.27 6.08
N VAL A 182 -1.91 9.35 5.58
CA VAL A 182 -2.54 10.28 4.62
C VAL A 182 -2.54 9.71 3.19
N TYR A 183 -1.49 8.96 2.84
CA TYR A 183 -1.26 8.46 1.48
C TYR A 183 -1.59 6.98 1.30
N VAL A 184 -1.57 6.22 2.39
CA VAL A 184 -1.75 4.77 2.40
C VAL A 184 -3.10 4.43 3.04
N ARG A 185 -4.03 3.92 2.23
CA ARG A 185 -5.35 3.48 2.70
C ARG A 185 -5.22 2.21 3.52
N ASN A 186 -6.00 2.09 4.60
CA ASN A 186 -5.97 0.98 5.54
C ASN A 186 -4.62 0.84 6.30
N TRP A 187 -3.83 1.92 6.34
CA TRP A 187 -2.58 1.93 7.11
C TRP A 187 -2.81 1.69 8.61
N LEU A 188 -3.78 2.39 9.21
CA LEU A 188 -4.08 2.22 10.64
C LEU A 188 -4.65 0.82 10.92
N LYS A 189 -5.59 0.33 10.10
CA LYS A 189 -6.04 -1.07 10.14
C LYS A 189 -4.86 -2.06 10.10
N PHE A 190 -3.88 -1.86 9.21
CA PHE A 190 -2.67 -2.69 9.14
C PHE A 190 -1.82 -2.61 10.42
N GLN A 191 -1.61 -1.43 11.00
CA GLN A 191 -0.88 -1.30 12.27
C GLN A 191 -1.63 -1.97 13.43
N TYR A 192 -2.96 -1.88 13.48
CA TYR A 192 -3.76 -2.61 14.47
C TYR A 192 -3.72 -4.12 14.28
N LEU A 193 -3.66 -4.61 13.04
CA LEU A 193 -3.46 -6.03 12.78
C LEU A 193 -2.15 -6.54 13.41
N ILE A 194 -1.05 -5.80 13.26
CA ILE A 194 0.24 -6.12 13.90
C ILE A 194 0.07 -6.20 15.43
N ASN A 195 -0.58 -5.19 16.02
CA ASN A 195 -0.85 -5.17 17.45
C ASN A 195 -1.68 -6.39 17.89
N ILE A 196 -2.69 -6.79 17.13
CA ILE A 196 -3.52 -7.98 17.43
C ILE A 196 -2.67 -9.25 17.43
N LEU A 197 -1.84 -9.45 16.40
CA LEU A 197 -1.00 -10.64 16.26
C LEU A 197 0.02 -10.78 17.42
N GLU A 198 0.48 -9.67 18.00
CA GLU A 198 1.41 -9.65 19.14
C GLU A 198 0.70 -9.67 20.52
N SER A 199 -0.60 -9.37 20.56
CA SER A 199 -1.32 -9.11 21.82
C SER A 199 -1.87 -10.37 22.48
N SER A 200 -2.05 -10.30 23.81
CA SER A 200 -2.88 -11.27 24.50
C SER A 200 -4.37 -11.02 24.24
N LEU A 201 -5.22 -12.03 24.44
CA LEU A 201 -6.67 -11.85 24.33
C LEU A 201 -7.22 -10.77 25.29
N ALA A 202 -6.59 -10.57 26.45
CA ALA A 202 -6.95 -9.51 27.37
C ALA A 202 -6.67 -8.12 26.78
N ASP A 203 -5.53 -7.97 26.11
CA ASP A 203 -5.12 -6.70 25.49
C ASP A 203 -5.96 -6.40 24.25
N ILE A 204 -6.26 -7.39 23.40
CA ILE A 204 -7.18 -7.22 22.26
C ILE A 204 -8.54 -6.73 22.75
N LYS A 205 -9.05 -7.32 23.84
CA LYS A 205 -10.30 -6.90 24.44
C LYS A 205 -10.23 -5.46 24.97
N PHE A 206 -9.14 -5.07 25.60
CA PHE A 206 -8.93 -3.71 26.06
C PHE A 206 -8.89 -2.72 24.88
N LEU A 207 -8.14 -3.05 23.82
CA LEU A 207 -8.07 -2.25 22.59
C LEU A 207 -9.44 -2.08 21.92
N TRP A 208 -10.30 -3.10 21.98
CA TRP A 208 -11.68 -3.04 21.46
C TRP A 208 -12.60 -2.14 22.29
N LEU A 209 -12.53 -2.25 23.62
CA LEU A 209 -13.48 -1.59 24.53
C LEU A 209 -13.09 -0.13 24.82
N GLU A 210 -11.81 0.08 25.12
CA GLU A 210 -11.26 1.35 25.61
C GLU A 210 -10.36 2.04 24.56
N GLY A 211 -9.81 1.27 23.62
CA GLY A 211 -8.96 1.79 22.55
C GLY A 211 -9.74 2.21 21.30
N GLU A 212 -9.00 2.43 20.23
CA GLU A 212 -9.53 2.86 18.93
C GLU A 212 -9.66 1.70 17.91
N LEU A 213 -9.51 0.45 18.34
CA LEU A 213 -9.56 -0.70 17.43
C LEU A 213 -10.88 -0.78 16.65
N ARG A 214 -12.00 -0.42 17.29
CA ARG A 214 -13.34 -0.38 16.69
C ARG A 214 -13.53 0.68 15.59
N LEU A 215 -12.58 1.60 15.43
CA LEU A 215 -12.61 2.58 14.33
C LEU A 215 -12.09 1.95 13.03
N GLU A 216 -11.25 0.94 13.14
CA GLU A 216 -10.53 0.33 12.01
C GLU A 216 -11.01 -1.10 11.69
N PHE A 217 -11.60 -1.80 12.67
CA PHE A 217 -12.14 -3.15 12.51
C PHE A 217 -13.60 -3.25 12.92
N SER A 218 -14.33 -4.12 12.23
CA SER A 218 -15.64 -4.59 12.64
C SER A 218 -15.54 -5.67 13.73
N ALA A 219 -16.65 -5.90 14.42
CA ALA A 219 -16.72 -6.91 15.47
C ALA A 219 -16.48 -8.31 14.93
N ASP A 220 -16.96 -8.59 13.72
CA ASP A 220 -16.84 -9.91 13.09
C ASP A 220 -15.38 -10.17 12.71
N GLU A 221 -14.69 -9.21 12.08
CA GLU A 221 -13.26 -9.35 11.75
C GLU A 221 -12.39 -9.60 12.99
N VAL A 222 -12.66 -8.89 14.11
CA VAL A 222 -11.90 -9.13 15.36
C VAL A 222 -12.23 -10.49 15.97
N VAL A 223 -13.47 -10.94 15.89
CA VAL A 223 -13.85 -12.27 16.38
C VAL A 223 -13.17 -13.36 15.56
N ASP A 224 -13.16 -13.23 14.24
CA ASP A 224 -12.51 -14.20 13.34
C ASP A 224 -11.00 -14.30 13.65
N LEU A 225 -10.32 -13.15 13.85
CA LEU A 225 -8.91 -13.13 14.27
C LEU A 225 -8.69 -13.76 15.67
N ILE A 226 -9.59 -13.54 16.63
CA ILE A 226 -9.50 -14.17 17.95
C ILE A 226 -9.69 -15.68 17.86
N GLU A 227 -10.63 -16.14 17.02
CA GLU A 227 -10.87 -17.55 16.80
C GLU A 227 -9.67 -18.23 16.14
N ALA A 228 -8.98 -17.53 15.22
CA ALA A 228 -7.75 -17.98 14.56
C ALA A 228 -6.54 -18.04 15.49
N LEU A 229 -6.36 -17.04 16.38
CA LEU A 229 -5.14 -16.88 17.20
C LEU A 229 -5.18 -17.66 18.53
N PHE A 230 -6.37 -17.91 19.09
CA PHE A 230 -6.50 -18.48 20.44
C PHE A 230 -7.32 -19.76 20.41
N ALA A 231 -6.83 -20.82 21.05
CA ALA A 231 -7.60 -22.05 21.20
C ALA A 231 -8.94 -21.86 21.95
N GLU A 232 -9.92 -22.71 21.63
CA GLU A 232 -11.25 -22.69 22.26
C GLU A 232 -11.16 -22.80 23.79
N SER A 233 -11.75 -21.83 24.49
CA SER A 233 -11.78 -21.76 25.94
C SER A 233 -12.97 -20.94 26.45
N ASP A 234 -13.36 -21.15 27.72
CA ASP A 234 -14.38 -20.32 28.38
C ASP A 234 -14.01 -18.84 28.39
N TYR A 235 -12.71 -18.53 28.48
CA TYR A 235 -12.21 -17.17 28.45
C TYR A 235 -12.38 -16.54 27.06
N ARG A 236 -12.01 -17.29 25.99
CA ARG A 236 -12.25 -16.90 24.58
C ARG A 236 -13.72 -16.59 24.31
N ARG A 237 -14.62 -17.53 24.66
CA ARG A 237 -16.07 -17.36 24.44
C ARG A 237 -16.64 -16.13 25.15
N LYS A 238 -16.20 -15.85 26.38
CA LYS A 238 -16.63 -14.66 27.12
C LYS A 238 -16.13 -13.37 26.47
N ALA A 239 -14.88 -13.33 26.03
CA ALA A 239 -14.31 -12.18 25.32
C ALA A 239 -15.08 -11.89 24.01
N ILE A 240 -15.32 -12.91 23.19
CA ILE A 240 -16.12 -12.80 21.95
C ILE A 240 -17.54 -12.29 22.24
N ALA A 241 -18.20 -12.81 23.28
CA ALA A 241 -19.54 -12.37 23.66
C ALA A 241 -19.57 -10.89 24.08
N GLU A 242 -18.52 -10.41 24.75
CA GLU A 242 -18.37 -9.02 25.17
C GLU A 242 -18.14 -8.09 23.96
N ILE A 243 -17.25 -8.47 23.05
CA ILE A 243 -16.98 -7.75 21.78
C ILE A 243 -18.27 -7.59 20.97
N ARG A 244 -19.01 -8.68 20.75
CA ARG A 244 -20.29 -8.67 20.03
C ARG A 244 -21.37 -7.83 20.72
N ARG A 245 -21.34 -7.73 22.05
CA ARG A 245 -22.33 -6.95 22.81
C ARG A 245 -22.13 -5.45 22.63
N VAL A 246 -20.88 -4.98 22.61
CA VAL A 246 -20.56 -3.55 22.45
C VAL A 246 -20.80 -3.04 21.03
N SER A 247 -20.85 -3.96 20.08
CA SER A 247 -21.02 -3.68 18.65
C SER A 247 -22.49 -3.58 18.21
N ARG A 248 -23.44 -3.83 19.12
CA ARG A 248 -24.88 -3.68 18.93
C ARG A 248 -25.36 -2.35 19.49
#